data_AF-V7CDR9-F1
#
_entry.id   AF-V7CDR9-F1
#
_cell.length_a   1.000
_cell.length_b   1.000
_cell.length_c   1.000
_cell.angle_alpha   90.00
_cell.angle_beta   90.00
_cell.angle_gamma   90.00
#
_symmetry.space_group_name_H-M   'P 1'
#
loop_
_entity.id
_entity.type
_entity.pdbx_description
1 polymer ?
#
loop_
_entity_poly.entity_id
_entity_poly.type
_entity_poly.pdbx_seq_one_letter_code
_entity_poly.pdbx_strand_id
1 'polypeptide(L)'
;MRFVTGSPKGTWQPIITSDTTTQSYWLNWRVLVCVIWVLLSAIFSSLIILKYEVSRKATGNDDKEEKKETLSTLYEDEIWRPCLKGIHPVWLLGFRVFAFVVLLVLLILTATADGGSIFYFYTQWTFAAVTIYFGLGSLLSIRGCYQHLKEASGDKVRNVDGDAEQGIYDAPSTPHSSNPSNNDKGLGVPQEHLVRQPAGTWGYIFQIIFQMIAGAVMLTDCVFWFIIVPFLTMKDYNINLLIISMHTINAVFLLGDASLNSLRFPWFRIGYFCMWTITYVILQWIVHAIVKLWWPYPFLDLSSSYAPLCYFSMALLHIPCYGIFALIMKLKHSVLSTRYPDSYLCIR
;
A
#
# COMPACT_ATOMS: atom_id res chain seq x y z
N MET A 1 23.21 -12.70 -54.51
CA MET A 1 23.77 -13.44 -53.36
C MET A 1 24.12 -12.41 -52.29
N ARG A 2 23.26 -12.22 -51.28
CA ARG A 2 23.42 -12.66 -49.87
C ARG A 2 24.76 -12.20 -49.27
N PHE A 3 24.75 -11.08 -48.53
CA PHE A 3 24.45 -10.95 -47.09
C PHE A 3 25.55 -11.53 -46.19
N VAL A 4 26.13 -10.67 -45.35
CA VAL A 4 26.07 -10.66 -43.87
C VAL A 4 27.38 -10.02 -43.38
N THR A 5 27.31 -8.73 -43.06
CA THR A 5 28.28 -8.10 -42.14
C THR A 5 27.55 -7.82 -40.83
N GLY A 6 27.93 -8.60 -39.81
CA GLY A 6 27.91 -8.25 -38.39
C GLY A 6 26.60 -7.75 -37.80
N SER A 7 25.84 -8.66 -37.19
CA SER A 7 24.87 -8.33 -36.13
C SER A 7 25.59 -7.58 -34.98
N PRO A 8 25.14 -6.39 -34.55
CA PRO A 8 25.65 -5.77 -33.35
C PRO A 8 25.14 -6.57 -32.15
N LYS A 9 26.07 -6.94 -31.27
CA LYS A 9 25.81 -7.58 -29.98
C LYS A 9 24.69 -6.86 -29.23
N GLY A 10 23.71 -7.64 -28.77
CA GLY A 10 22.48 -7.21 -28.13
C GLY A 10 22.71 -6.45 -26.82
N THR A 11 22.75 -5.13 -26.93
CA THR A 11 22.59 -4.22 -25.80
C THR A 11 21.11 -3.82 -25.76
N TRP A 12 20.42 -4.07 -24.64
CA TRP A 12 19.01 -3.77 -24.38
C TRP A 12 18.60 -2.30 -24.53
N GLN A 13 19.50 -1.42 -24.94
CA GLN A 13 19.21 0.01 -25.01
C GLN A 13 18.28 0.28 -26.19
N PRO A 14 17.05 0.76 -25.94
CA PRO A 14 16.18 1.24 -27.00
C PRO A 14 16.92 2.32 -27.78
N ILE A 15 16.71 2.34 -29.10
CA ILE A 15 17.24 3.40 -29.97
C ILE A 15 16.74 4.74 -29.41
N ILE A 16 17.65 5.68 -29.15
CA ILE A 16 17.28 7.05 -28.78
C ILE A 16 16.60 7.68 -29.99
N THR A 17 15.27 7.73 -29.97
CA THR A 17 14.45 8.16 -31.11
C THR A 17 14.47 9.68 -31.31
N SER A 18 14.67 10.44 -30.24
CA SER A 18 14.63 11.90 -30.25
C SER A 18 15.45 12.49 -29.10
N ASP A 19 15.97 13.71 -29.29
CA ASP A 19 16.71 14.39 -28.24
C ASP A 19 15.76 15.09 -27.25
N THR A 20 15.48 14.42 -26.14
CA THR A 20 14.56 14.88 -25.10
C THR A 20 15.06 16.12 -24.36
N THR A 21 16.34 16.50 -24.51
CA THR A 21 16.90 17.70 -23.88
C THR A 21 16.61 18.98 -24.67
N THR A 22 16.09 18.86 -25.90
CA THR A 22 15.77 20.00 -26.76
C THR A 22 14.40 20.59 -26.44
N GLN A 23 14.29 21.92 -26.51
CA GLN A 23 13.02 22.63 -26.25
C GLN A 23 11.91 22.23 -27.25
N SER A 24 12.27 21.91 -28.49
CA SER A 24 11.32 21.50 -29.53
C SER A 24 10.64 20.16 -29.21
N TYR A 25 11.27 19.28 -28.45
CA TYR A 25 10.65 18.04 -27.97
C TYR A 25 9.43 18.33 -27.09
N TRP A 26 9.59 19.28 -26.15
CA TRP A 26 8.58 19.63 -25.16
C TRP A 26 7.50 20.58 -25.68
N LEU A 27 7.82 21.45 -26.64
CA LEU A 27 6.88 22.35 -27.31
C LEU A 27 6.05 21.65 -28.39
N ASN A 28 5.47 20.50 -28.04
CA ASN A 28 4.62 19.71 -28.93
C ASN A 28 3.19 19.68 -28.38
N TRP A 29 2.19 19.85 -29.24
CA TRP A 29 0.78 19.77 -28.84
C TRP A 29 0.43 18.42 -28.17
N ARG A 30 1.12 17.34 -28.55
CA ARG A 30 0.96 16.02 -27.91
C ARG A 30 1.41 16.04 -26.45
N VAL A 31 2.53 16.72 -26.17
CA VAL A 31 3.03 16.93 -24.80
C VAL A 31 2.00 17.72 -24.01
N LEU A 32 1.46 18.80 -24.58
CA LEU A 32 0.41 19.60 -23.93
C LEU A 32 -0.81 18.74 -23.53
N VAL A 33 -1.28 17.85 -24.41
CA VAL A 33 -2.39 16.95 -24.09
C VAL A 33 -2.00 15.94 -22.99
N CYS A 34 -0.78 15.40 -23.01
CA CYS A 34 -0.30 14.51 -21.94
C CYS A 34 -0.21 15.23 -20.59
N VAL A 35 0.26 16.48 -20.57
CA VAL A 35 0.28 17.35 -19.39
C VAL A 35 -1.14 17.56 -18.85
N ILE A 36 -2.11 17.84 -19.72
CA ILE A 36 -3.52 17.99 -19.31
C ILE A 36 -4.02 16.70 -18.64
N TRP A 37 -3.75 15.52 -19.21
CA TRP A 37 -4.17 14.25 -18.60
C TRP A 37 -3.55 14.00 -17.23
N VAL A 38 -2.26 14.28 -17.07
CA VAL A 38 -1.55 14.15 -15.79
C VAL A 38 -2.12 15.13 -14.76
N LEU A 39 -2.37 16.38 -15.15
CA LEU A 39 -2.96 17.40 -14.27
C LEU A 39 -4.38 17.05 -13.85
N LEU A 40 -5.24 16.61 -14.78
CA LEU A 40 -6.60 16.18 -14.47
C LEU A 40 -6.60 15.00 -13.49
N SER A 41 -5.69 14.05 -13.69
CA SER A 41 -5.51 12.90 -12.79
C SER A 41 -5.03 13.35 -11.39
N ALA A 42 -4.11 14.31 -11.32
CA ALA A 42 -3.60 14.87 -10.06
C ALA A 42 -4.69 15.62 -9.30
N ILE A 43 -5.46 16.47 -9.99
CA ILE A 43 -6.58 17.21 -9.41
C ILE A 43 -7.62 16.24 -8.88
N PHE A 44 -8.06 15.27 -9.68
CA PHE A 44 -9.07 14.29 -9.27
C PHE A 44 -8.61 13.46 -8.06
N SER A 45 -7.36 13.01 -8.07
CA SER A 45 -6.77 12.25 -6.95
C SER A 45 -6.69 13.09 -5.68
N SER A 46 -6.27 14.35 -5.80
CA SER A 46 -6.20 15.29 -4.68
C SER A 46 -7.58 15.61 -4.12
N LEU A 47 -8.58 15.83 -4.98
CA LEU A 47 -9.96 16.06 -4.55
C LEU A 47 -10.55 14.86 -3.81
N ILE A 48 -10.27 13.64 -4.25
CA ILE A 48 -10.67 12.42 -3.51
C ILE A 48 -10.00 12.40 -2.14
N ILE A 49 -8.68 12.58 -2.06
CA ILE A 49 -7.96 12.55 -0.78
C ILE A 49 -8.49 13.64 0.16
N LEU A 50 -8.63 14.87 -0.31
CA LEU A 50 -9.17 16.00 0.48
C LEU A 50 -10.59 15.72 0.96
N LYS A 51 -11.47 15.25 0.07
CA LYS A 51 -12.87 14.98 0.41
C LYS A 51 -13.01 13.90 1.49
N TYR A 52 -12.21 12.84 1.43
CA TYR A 52 -12.37 11.69 2.33
C TYR A 52 -11.51 11.76 3.60
N GLU A 53 -10.38 12.49 3.60
CA GLU A 53 -9.50 12.59 4.76
C GLU A 53 -9.60 13.93 5.49
N VAL A 54 -9.79 15.05 4.78
CA VAL A 54 -9.90 16.38 5.41
C VAL A 54 -11.33 16.63 5.90
N SER A 55 -12.35 16.29 5.10
CA SER A 55 -13.75 16.41 5.56
C SER A 55 -14.00 15.55 6.80
N ARG A 56 -13.27 14.44 6.96
CA ARG A 56 -13.37 13.56 8.14
C ARG A 56 -12.85 14.22 9.41
N LYS A 57 -11.82 15.08 9.32
CA LYS A 57 -11.31 15.82 10.47
C LYS A 57 -12.24 16.95 10.92
N ALA A 58 -13.06 17.48 10.01
CA ALA A 58 -13.97 18.59 10.29
C ALA A 58 -15.31 18.15 10.91
N THR A 59 -15.82 16.96 10.56
CA THR A 59 -17.14 16.47 11.02
C THR A 59 -17.11 15.72 12.35
N GLY A 60 -15.96 15.59 13.02
CA GLY A 60 -15.83 14.91 14.33
C GLY A 60 -16.53 15.59 15.51
N ASN A 61 -17.51 16.47 15.27
CA ASN A 61 -18.23 17.28 16.25
C ASN A 61 -19.78 17.23 16.11
N ASP A 62 -20.35 16.45 15.18
CA ASP A 62 -21.81 16.39 15.00
C ASP A 62 -22.35 14.94 14.94
N ASP A 63 -23.24 14.62 15.87
CA ASP A 63 -23.81 13.31 16.25
C ASP A 63 -24.68 12.59 15.19
N LYS A 64 -24.37 12.68 13.89
CA LYS A 64 -25.17 12.05 12.82
C LYS A 64 -24.44 10.99 11.98
N GLU A 65 -23.18 10.66 12.26
CA GLU A 65 -22.37 9.72 11.46
C GLU A 65 -21.96 8.39 12.14
N GLU A 66 -22.61 7.98 13.23
CA GLU A 66 -22.28 6.76 14.01
C GLU A 66 -22.19 5.47 13.15
N LYS A 67 -22.93 5.39 12.04
CA LYS A 67 -22.94 4.23 11.12
C LYS A 67 -21.87 4.27 10.03
N LYS A 68 -21.20 5.41 9.83
CA LYS A 68 -20.17 5.64 8.80
C LYS A 68 -18.77 5.73 9.44
N GLU A 69 -18.71 6.13 10.71
CA GLU A 69 -17.53 6.12 11.58
C GLU A 69 -16.90 4.73 11.72
N THR A 70 -17.73 3.69 11.80
CA THR A 70 -17.27 2.31 12.00
C THR A 70 -16.51 1.72 10.82
N LEU A 71 -16.62 2.28 9.61
CA LEU A 71 -16.06 1.68 8.39
C LEU A 71 -14.73 2.31 7.93
N SER A 72 -14.39 3.51 8.42
CA SER A 72 -13.21 4.28 7.98
C SER A 72 -12.18 4.56 9.09
N THR A 73 -12.55 4.35 10.35
CA THR A 73 -11.61 4.41 11.47
C THR A 73 -10.76 3.14 11.49
N LEU A 74 -9.44 3.32 11.45
CA LEU A 74 -8.46 2.25 11.57
C LEU A 74 -8.16 2.11 13.06
N TYR A 75 -8.10 0.87 13.53
CA TYR A 75 -7.77 0.58 14.93
C TYR A 75 -6.36 0.00 15.04
N GLU A 76 -5.68 0.26 16.15
CA GLU A 76 -4.27 -0.17 16.36
C GLU A 76 -4.09 -1.68 16.18
N ASP A 77 -5.05 -2.49 16.64
CA ASP A 77 -5.00 -3.93 16.55
C ASP A 77 -5.17 -4.46 15.11
N GLU A 78 -5.82 -3.71 14.20
CA GLU A 78 -5.96 -4.12 12.79
C GLU A 78 -4.61 -4.20 12.05
N ILE A 79 -3.62 -3.48 12.55
CA ILE A 79 -2.30 -3.35 11.92
C ILE A 79 -1.47 -4.62 12.11
N TRP A 80 -1.57 -5.25 13.28
CA TRP A 80 -0.66 -6.33 13.69
C TRP A 80 -1.36 -7.64 14.08
N ARG A 81 -2.69 -7.64 14.28
CA ARG A 81 -3.43 -8.88 14.54
C ARG A 81 -3.87 -9.57 13.23
N PRO A 82 -3.77 -10.91 13.16
CA PRO A 82 -4.41 -11.70 12.12
C PRO A 82 -5.93 -11.52 12.14
N CYS A 83 -6.57 -11.73 10.98
CA CYS A 83 -8.02 -11.60 10.84
C CYS A 83 -8.84 -12.70 11.54
N LEU A 84 -8.19 -13.79 11.95
CA LEU A 84 -8.79 -14.91 12.67
C LEU A 84 -8.21 -15.02 14.08
N LYS A 85 -9.08 -15.09 15.09
CA LYS A 85 -8.75 -15.24 16.51
C LYS A 85 -7.87 -16.45 16.82
N GLY A 86 -8.01 -17.53 16.05
CA GLY A 86 -7.23 -18.76 16.21
C GLY A 86 -5.77 -18.67 15.73
N ILE A 87 -5.39 -17.63 14.98
CA ILE A 87 -4.02 -17.46 14.49
C ILE A 87 -3.26 -16.57 15.47
N HIS A 88 -2.19 -17.10 16.05
CA HIS A 88 -1.34 -16.32 16.95
C HIS A 88 -0.66 -15.16 16.18
N PRO A 89 -0.62 -13.92 16.72
CA PRO A 89 -0.03 -12.76 16.04
C PRO A 89 1.42 -12.93 15.56
N VAL A 90 2.18 -13.82 16.23
CA VAL A 90 3.55 -14.20 15.84
C VAL A 90 3.64 -14.78 14.42
N TRP A 91 2.61 -15.46 13.91
CA TRP A 91 2.62 -15.99 12.54
C TRP A 91 2.59 -14.89 11.49
N LEU A 92 1.75 -13.86 11.69
CA LEU A 92 1.73 -12.69 10.81
C LEU A 92 3.05 -11.92 10.89
N LEU A 93 3.62 -11.78 12.09
CA LEU A 93 4.95 -11.19 12.26
C LEU A 93 6.02 -11.99 11.51
N GLY A 94 6.07 -13.31 11.70
CA GLY A 94 7.04 -14.19 11.05
C GLY A 94 6.94 -14.13 9.52
N PHE A 95 5.72 -14.11 8.99
CA PHE A 95 5.48 -13.92 7.55
C PHE A 95 6.03 -12.58 7.05
N ARG A 96 5.75 -11.48 7.76
CA ARG A 96 6.21 -10.13 7.36
C ARG A 96 7.73 -10.00 7.41
N VAL A 97 8.37 -10.56 8.43
CA VAL A 97 9.84 -10.57 8.54
C VAL A 97 10.46 -11.41 7.43
N PHE A 98 9.91 -12.59 7.17
CA PHE A 98 10.38 -13.45 6.07
C PHE A 98 10.25 -12.75 4.71
N ALA A 99 9.08 -12.18 4.41
CA ALA A 99 8.84 -11.42 3.19
C ALA A 99 9.79 -10.22 3.07
N PHE A 100 10.00 -9.47 4.15
CA PHE A 100 10.94 -8.35 4.19
C PHE A 100 12.37 -8.78 3.84
N VAL A 101 12.87 -9.85 4.46
CA VAL A 101 14.23 -10.35 4.21
C VAL A 101 14.39 -10.81 2.76
N VAL A 102 13.44 -11.60 2.24
CA VAL A 102 13.51 -12.09 0.85
C VAL A 102 13.48 -10.93 -0.14
N LEU A 103 12.54 -9.98 0.03
CA LEU A 103 12.41 -8.82 -0.85
C LEU A 103 13.65 -7.92 -0.76
N LEU A 104 14.19 -7.68 0.43
CA LEU A 104 15.39 -6.87 0.61
C LEU A 104 16.61 -7.49 -0.07
N VAL A 105 16.81 -8.80 0.08
CA VAL A 105 17.89 -9.52 -0.60
C VAL A 105 17.76 -9.41 -2.11
N LEU A 106 16.56 -9.64 -2.65
CA LEU A 106 16.29 -9.49 -4.08
C LEU A 106 16.53 -8.05 -4.57
N LEU A 107 16.10 -7.04 -3.81
CA LEU A 107 16.34 -5.63 -4.14
C LEU A 107 17.83 -5.32 -4.23
N ILE A 108 18.62 -5.79 -3.26
CA ILE A 108 20.08 -5.61 -3.24
C ILE A 108 20.71 -6.33 -4.43
N LEU A 109 20.36 -7.60 -4.67
CA LEU A 109 20.91 -8.37 -5.78
C LEU A 109 20.67 -7.67 -7.12
N THR A 110 19.47 -7.17 -7.35
CA THR A 110 19.12 -6.45 -8.58
C THR A 110 19.84 -5.12 -8.70
N ALA A 111 19.88 -4.33 -7.62
CA ALA A 111 20.62 -3.07 -7.62
C ALA A 111 22.13 -3.29 -7.90
N THR A 112 22.71 -4.39 -7.40
CA THR A 112 24.12 -4.72 -7.64
C THR A 112 24.38 -5.32 -9.02
N ALA A 113 23.46 -6.11 -9.58
CA ALA A 113 23.62 -6.76 -10.88
C ALA A 113 23.37 -5.79 -12.05
N ASP A 114 22.31 -4.98 -11.97
CA ASP A 114 21.85 -4.10 -13.05
C ASP A 114 22.28 -2.63 -12.85
N GLY A 115 22.85 -2.31 -11.69
CA GLY A 115 23.27 -0.96 -11.32
C GLY A 115 22.11 -0.02 -10.97
N GLY A 116 22.44 1.24 -10.66
CA GLY A 116 21.45 2.25 -10.23
C GLY A 116 20.42 2.64 -11.30
N SER A 117 20.72 2.41 -12.59
CA SER A 117 19.80 2.69 -13.70
C SER A 117 18.51 1.87 -13.66
N ILE A 118 18.49 0.74 -12.92
CA ILE A 118 17.27 -0.06 -12.77
C ILE A 118 16.15 0.73 -12.06
N PHE A 119 16.51 1.72 -11.23
CA PHE A 119 15.54 2.59 -10.55
C PHE A 119 14.85 3.60 -11.48
N TYR A 120 15.18 3.64 -12.78
CA TYR A 120 14.34 4.33 -13.76
C TYR A 120 13.03 3.59 -14.05
N PHE A 121 12.92 2.30 -13.72
CA PHE A 121 11.70 1.55 -13.97
C PHE A 121 10.70 1.68 -12.81
N TYR A 122 9.43 1.93 -13.13
CA TYR A 122 8.33 1.97 -12.17
C TYR A 122 8.19 0.63 -11.41
N THR A 123 8.52 -0.49 -12.06
CA THR A 123 8.52 -1.82 -11.42
C THR A 123 9.48 -1.89 -10.23
N GLN A 124 10.66 -1.25 -10.32
CA GLN A 124 11.59 -1.17 -9.19
C GLN A 124 11.10 -0.25 -8.08
N TRP A 125 10.41 0.84 -8.43
CA TRP A 125 9.77 1.69 -7.43
C TRP A 125 8.71 0.93 -6.65
N THR A 126 7.88 0.14 -7.35
CA THR A 126 6.90 -0.74 -6.72
C THR A 126 7.59 -1.79 -5.84
N PHE A 127 8.63 -2.45 -6.33
CA PHE A 127 9.39 -3.45 -5.57
C PHE A 127 10.01 -2.87 -4.29
N ALA A 128 10.62 -1.69 -4.38
CA ALA A 128 11.16 -0.96 -3.23
C ALA A 128 10.05 -0.56 -2.25
N ALA A 129 8.91 -0.06 -2.74
CA ALA A 129 7.77 0.32 -1.90
C ALA A 129 7.16 -0.89 -1.17
N VAL A 130 7.07 -2.05 -1.82
CA VAL A 130 6.63 -3.31 -1.18
C VAL A 130 7.64 -3.76 -0.12
N THR A 131 8.94 -3.62 -0.39
CA THR A 131 10.00 -3.91 0.61
C THR A 131 9.86 -3.01 1.84
N ILE A 132 9.66 -1.69 1.64
CA ILE A 132 9.43 -0.72 2.72
C ILE A 132 8.16 -1.07 3.50
N TYR A 133 7.08 -1.46 2.81
CA TYR A 133 5.85 -1.90 3.45
C TYR A 133 6.08 -3.07 4.40
N PHE A 134 6.78 -4.12 3.96
CA PHE A 134 7.06 -5.26 4.82
C PHE A 134 8.01 -4.93 5.98
N GLY A 135 8.95 -3.99 5.77
CA GLY A 135 9.80 -3.46 6.85
C GLY A 135 8.99 -2.73 7.92
N LEU A 136 8.12 -1.80 7.52
CA LEU A 136 7.21 -1.08 8.42
C LEU A 136 6.21 -2.02 9.10
N GLY A 137 5.64 -2.96 8.34
CA GLY A 137 4.71 -3.96 8.86
C GLY A 137 5.36 -4.87 9.89
N SER A 138 6.62 -5.24 9.69
CA SER A 138 7.41 -5.99 10.67
C SER A 138 7.61 -5.18 11.96
N LEU A 139 8.03 -3.91 11.84
CA LEU A 139 8.23 -3.04 13.01
C LEU A 139 6.93 -2.86 13.82
N LEU A 140 5.81 -2.59 13.14
CA LEU A 140 4.50 -2.43 13.79
C LEU A 140 4.00 -3.74 14.39
N SER A 141 4.22 -4.88 13.71
CA SER A 141 3.90 -6.20 14.26
C SER A 141 4.72 -6.56 15.49
N ILE A 142 6.02 -6.22 15.53
CA ILE A 142 6.87 -6.42 16.72
C ILE A 142 6.33 -5.61 17.89
N ARG A 143 6.03 -4.33 17.68
CA ARG A 143 5.49 -3.45 18.72
C ARG A 143 4.15 -3.97 19.26
N GLY A 144 3.23 -4.35 18.37
CA GLY A 144 1.93 -4.89 18.77
C GLY A 144 2.03 -6.24 19.50
N CYS A 145 2.88 -7.15 19.03
CA CYS A 145 3.12 -8.43 19.73
C CYS A 145 3.77 -8.23 21.10
N TYR A 146 4.71 -7.29 21.22
CA TYR A 146 5.35 -6.95 22.49
C TYR A 146 4.33 -6.42 23.50
N GLN A 147 3.46 -5.50 23.07
CA GLN A 147 2.40 -4.96 23.92
C GLN A 147 1.40 -6.05 24.34
N HIS A 148 1.01 -6.94 23.42
CA HIS A 148 0.14 -8.09 23.71
C HIS A 148 0.75 -9.03 24.76
N LEU A 149 2.05 -9.32 24.66
CA LEU A 149 2.76 -10.17 25.62
C LEU A 149 2.85 -9.50 26.99
N LYS A 150 3.08 -8.19 27.03
CA LYS A 150 3.13 -7.39 28.26
C LYS A 150 1.77 -7.39 28.99
N GLU A 151 0.68 -7.22 28.23
CA GLU A 151 -0.69 -7.29 28.75
C GLU A 151 -1.03 -8.69 29.29
N ALA A 152 -0.61 -9.75 28.59
CA ALA A 152 -0.78 -11.13 29.04
C ALA A 152 0.06 -11.48 30.28
N SER A 153 1.19 -10.78 30.49
CA SER A 153 2.09 -10.99 31.64
C SER A 153 1.71 -10.17 32.87
N GLY A 154 0.62 -9.37 32.82
CA GLY A 154 0.10 -8.62 33.96
C GLY A 154 0.83 -7.30 34.29
N ASP A 155 1.79 -6.87 33.47
CA ASP A 155 2.57 -5.65 33.72
C ASP A 155 1.85 -4.40 33.20
N LYS A 156 0.77 -4.01 33.87
CA LYS A 156 -0.03 -2.82 33.56
C LYS A 156 0.70 -1.54 34.03
N VAL A 157 1.89 -1.25 33.48
CA VAL A 157 2.46 0.11 33.60
C VAL A 157 1.67 1.02 32.67
N ARG A 158 0.68 1.67 33.26
CA ARG A 158 -0.18 2.69 32.67
C ARG A 158 0.66 3.94 32.37
N ASN A 159 1.39 3.94 31.26
CA ASN A 159 1.97 5.17 30.72
C ASN A 159 0.86 6.00 30.06
N VAL A 160 0.15 6.77 30.89
CA VAL A 160 -0.50 7.99 30.43
C VAL A 160 0.45 9.10 30.85
N ASP A 161 1.33 9.47 29.94
CA ASP A 161 2.09 10.71 30.04
C ASP A 161 1.25 11.82 29.39
N GLY A 162 1.07 12.93 30.11
CA GLY A 162 0.34 14.12 29.64
C GLY A 162 -0.99 14.41 30.34
N ASP A 163 -0.96 14.71 31.64
CA ASP A 163 -1.36 16.05 32.13
C ASP A 163 -1.17 16.13 33.64
N ALA A 164 -0.16 16.91 34.02
CA ALA A 164 0.11 17.32 35.38
C ALA A 164 -0.51 18.70 35.58
N GLU A 165 -1.73 18.78 36.11
CA GLU A 165 -2.17 19.94 36.90
C GLU A 165 -2.97 19.48 38.13
N GLN A 166 -2.24 19.49 39.24
CA GLN A 166 -2.62 19.77 40.63
C GLN A 166 -4.05 20.33 40.87
N GLY A 167 -4.75 19.77 41.86
CA GLY A 167 -5.99 20.36 42.40
C GLY A 167 -6.54 19.65 43.63
N ILE A 168 -5.76 19.66 44.72
CA ILE A 168 -6.14 19.19 46.06
C ILE A 168 -7.37 19.96 46.57
N TYR A 169 -8.43 19.25 46.97
CA TYR A 169 -9.35 19.68 48.04
C TYR A 169 -9.99 18.45 48.71
N ASP A 170 -9.55 18.17 49.94
CA ASP A 170 -10.20 17.27 50.90
C ASP A 170 -11.25 18.06 51.71
N ALA A 171 -12.44 17.45 51.92
CA ALA A 171 -13.18 17.54 53.18
C ALA A 171 -14.33 16.49 53.25
N PRO A 172 -14.75 16.02 54.45
CA PRO A 172 -15.33 14.68 54.67
C PRO A 172 -16.78 14.67 55.25
N SER A 173 -17.29 13.44 55.50
CA SER A 173 -18.50 13.01 56.27
C SER A 173 -19.85 12.97 55.49
N THR A 174 -20.67 11.91 55.53
CA THR A 174 -21.30 11.26 56.71
C THR A 174 -21.88 9.87 56.34
N PRO A 175 -22.03 8.90 57.28
CA PRO A 175 -22.36 7.50 57.00
C PRO A 175 -23.82 7.11 57.33
N HIS A 176 -24.37 6.13 56.59
CA HIS A 176 -25.46 5.18 56.95
C HIS A 176 -25.93 4.50 55.64
N SER A 177 -26.33 3.24 55.54
CA SER A 177 -26.63 2.18 56.51
C SER A 177 -26.40 0.81 55.85
N SER A 178 -26.20 -0.20 56.68
CA SER A 178 -26.05 -1.61 56.35
C SER A 178 -27.38 -2.26 55.94
N ASN A 179 -27.35 -3.17 54.95
CA ASN A 179 -27.86 -4.53 55.12
C ASN A 179 -27.31 -5.52 54.06
N PRO A 180 -27.15 -6.82 54.40
CA PRO A 180 -26.36 -7.81 53.66
C PRO A 180 -27.24 -8.74 52.79
N SER A 181 -26.65 -9.34 51.76
CA SER A 181 -27.09 -10.49 50.91
C SER A 181 -26.87 -10.12 49.43
N ASN A 182 -26.27 -10.91 48.54
CA ASN A 182 -25.90 -12.31 48.49
C ASN A 182 -24.54 -12.47 47.81
N ASN A 183 -23.74 -13.42 48.29
CA ASN A 183 -22.58 -13.94 47.58
C ASN A 183 -23.07 -14.81 46.41
N ASP A 184 -23.18 -14.22 45.21
CA ASP A 184 -23.10 -14.99 43.98
C ASP A 184 -21.75 -14.72 43.32
N LYS A 185 -20.81 -15.62 43.60
CA LYS A 185 -19.57 -15.78 42.83
C LYS A 185 -19.95 -16.37 41.45
N GLY A 186 -20.54 -15.54 40.60
CA GLY A 186 -20.59 -15.77 39.17
C GLY A 186 -19.25 -15.40 38.59
N LEU A 187 -18.46 -16.41 38.19
CA LEU A 187 -17.20 -16.26 37.46
C LEU A 187 -17.51 -15.68 36.07
N GLY A 188 -17.83 -14.39 36.01
CA GLY A 188 -18.00 -13.65 34.77
C GLY A 188 -16.63 -13.49 34.12
N VAL A 189 -16.39 -14.28 33.07
CA VAL A 189 -15.36 -14.03 32.06
C VAL A 189 -15.34 -12.53 31.79
N PRO A 190 -14.19 -11.82 31.90
CA PRO A 190 -14.13 -10.42 31.54
C PRO A 190 -14.50 -10.33 30.06
N GLN A 191 -15.73 -9.92 29.79
CA GLN A 191 -16.18 -9.62 28.46
C GLN A 191 -15.28 -8.47 28.00
N GLU A 192 -14.36 -8.79 27.08
CA GLU A 192 -13.41 -7.87 26.46
C GLU A 192 -14.16 -6.78 25.68
N HIS A 193 -14.86 -5.89 26.37
CA HIS A 193 -15.24 -4.59 25.86
C HIS A 193 -14.09 -3.61 26.16
N LEU A 194 -12.88 -4.01 25.78
CA LEU A 194 -11.74 -3.10 25.74
C LEU A 194 -12.05 -2.11 24.62
N VAL A 195 -12.31 -0.86 25.01
CA VAL A 195 -12.47 0.27 24.09
C VAL A 195 -11.34 0.22 23.07
N ARG A 196 -11.68 -0.11 21.83
CA ARG A 196 -10.71 -0.34 20.76
C ARG A 196 -10.03 0.97 20.43
N GLN A 197 -8.71 1.07 20.64
CA GLN A 197 -8.01 2.33 20.46
C GLN A 197 -7.83 2.66 18.96
N PRO A 198 -8.11 3.92 18.56
CA PRO A 198 -7.88 4.35 17.19
C PRO A 198 -6.38 4.28 16.87
N ALA A 199 -6.06 3.89 15.64
CA ALA A 199 -4.69 3.84 15.17
C ALA A 199 -4.05 5.23 15.18
N GLY A 200 -2.81 5.30 15.65
CA GLY A 200 -1.96 6.47 15.53
C GLY A 200 -1.56 6.73 14.08
N THR A 201 -0.84 7.84 13.87
CA THR A 201 -0.41 8.30 12.54
C THR A 201 0.35 7.22 11.75
N TRP A 202 1.19 6.43 12.41
CA TRP A 202 1.94 5.33 11.78
C TRP A 202 1.04 4.22 11.23
N GLY A 203 -0.09 3.93 11.88
CA GLY A 203 -1.06 2.97 11.38
C GLY A 203 -1.75 3.45 10.10
N TYR A 204 -2.14 4.72 10.06
CA TYR A 204 -2.69 5.33 8.86
C TYR A 204 -1.69 5.35 7.70
N ILE A 205 -0.44 5.73 7.97
CA ILE A 205 0.65 5.68 6.97
C ILE A 205 0.81 4.25 6.44
N PHE A 206 0.86 3.25 7.32
CA PHE A 206 0.99 1.85 6.93
C PHE A 206 -0.16 1.39 6.04
N GLN A 207 -1.40 1.76 6.38
CA GLN A 207 -2.58 1.41 5.60
C GLN A 207 -2.65 2.16 4.25
N ILE A 208 -2.16 3.40 4.18
CA ILE A 208 -2.03 4.15 2.92
C ILE A 208 -1.00 3.46 2.01
N ILE A 209 0.17 3.10 2.56
CA ILE A 209 1.20 2.37 1.81
C ILE A 209 0.64 1.05 1.31
N PHE A 210 -0.05 0.25 2.14
CA PHE A 210 -0.68 -1.00 1.74
C PHE A 210 -1.58 -0.85 0.51
N GLN A 211 -2.44 0.18 0.49
CA GLN A 211 -3.39 0.40 -0.60
C GLN A 211 -2.73 0.96 -1.85
N MET A 212 -1.74 1.84 -1.68
CA MET A 212 -0.93 2.35 -2.77
C MET A 212 -0.16 1.22 -3.46
N ILE A 213 0.54 0.36 -2.70
CA ILE A 213 1.32 -0.75 -3.27
C ILE A 213 0.40 -1.83 -3.87
N ALA A 214 -0.79 -2.06 -3.31
CA ALA A 214 -1.75 -2.98 -3.90
C ALA A 214 -2.17 -2.56 -5.30
N GLY A 215 -2.49 -1.28 -5.50
CA GLY A 215 -2.74 -0.74 -6.84
C GLY A 215 -1.52 -0.85 -7.74
N ALA A 216 -0.35 -0.48 -7.24
CA ALA A 216 0.90 -0.49 -8.01
C ALA A 216 1.32 -1.89 -8.45
N VAL A 217 1.25 -2.90 -7.57
CA VAL A 217 1.57 -4.30 -7.87
C VAL A 217 0.59 -4.86 -8.89
N MET A 218 -0.73 -4.63 -8.72
CA MET A 218 -1.71 -5.05 -9.72
C MET A 218 -1.45 -4.40 -11.08
N LEU A 219 -1.14 -3.11 -11.12
CA LEU A 219 -0.82 -2.44 -12.37
C LEU A 219 0.44 -3.01 -13.03
N THR A 220 1.55 -3.12 -12.28
CA THR A 220 2.81 -3.62 -12.85
C THR A 220 2.69 -5.05 -13.33
N ASP A 221 1.99 -5.89 -12.59
CA ASP A 221 1.91 -7.31 -12.90
C ASP A 221 0.91 -7.58 -14.02
N CYS A 222 -0.24 -6.89 -14.04
CA CYS A 222 -1.16 -6.99 -15.16
C CYS A 222 -0.51 -6.50 -16.46
N VAL A 223 0.17 -5.36 -16.44
CA VAL A 223 0.87 -4.84 -17.63
C VAL A 223 2.00 -5.80 -18.04
N PHE A 224 2.77 -6.31 -17.09
CA PHE A 224 3.85 -7.25 -17.39
C PHE A 224 3.31 -8.54 -18.02
N TRP A 225 2.39 -9.23 -17.35
CA TRP A 225 1.91 -10.55 -17.77
C TRP A 225 0.97 -10.51 -18.98
N PHE A 226 0.11 -9.50 -19.11
CA PHE A 226 -0.89 -9.46 -20.19
C PHE A 226 -0.45 -8.63 -21.40
N ILE A 227 0.54 -7.75 -21.27
CA ILE A 227 0.98 -6.88 -22.36
C ILE A 227 2.43 -7.17 -22.75
N ILE A 228 3.36 -7.11 -21.78
CA ILE A 228 4.80 -7.20 -22.08
C ILE A 228 5.22 -8.63 -22.43
N VAL A 229 4.88 -9.62 -21.60
CA VAL A 229 5.28 -11.02 -21.80
C VAL A 229 4.79 -11.57 -23.15
N PRO A 230 3.50 -11.43 -23.55
CA PRO A 230 3.06 -11.91 -24.85
C PRO A 230 3.83 -11.27 -26.02
N PHE A 231 4.16 -9.98 -25.91
CA PHE A 231 4.94 -9.28 -26.92
C PHE A 231 6.40 -9.74 -26.99
N LEU A 232 7.02 -10.05 -25.85
CA LEU A 232 8.38 -10.58 -25.79
C LEU A 232 8.46 -12.02 -26.28
N THR A 233 7.48 -12.86 -25.95
CA THR A 233 7.40 -14.25 -26.41
C THR A 233 7.20 -14.32 -27.92
N MET A 234 6.40 -13.43 -28.52
CA MET A 234 6.28 -13.34 -29.98
C MET A 234 7.59 -12.97 -30.70
N LYS A 235 8.58 -12.41 -29.97
CA LYS A 235 9.87 -11.98 -30.51
C LYS A 235 11.03 -12.89 -30.10
N ASP A 236 10.73 -14.09 -29.58
CA ASP A 236 11.71 -15.09 -29.12
C ASP A 236 12.71 -14.52 -28.08
N TYR A 237 12.27 -13.60 -27.23
CA TYR A 237 13.13 -12.97 -26.25
C TYR A 237 13.29 -13.83 -24.98
N ASN A 238 14.52 -14.06 -24.53
CA ASN A 238 14.80 -14.71 -23.25
C ASN A 238 14.47 -13.79 -22.07
N ILE A 239 13.38 -14.08 -21.35
CA ILE A 239 13.00 -13.32 -20.15
C ILE A 239 13.86 -13.78 -18.97
N ASN A 240 14.54 -12.83 -18.31
CA ASN A 240 15.35 -13.12 -17.13
C ASN A 240 14.47 -13.61 -15.97
N LEU A 241 14.88 -14.70 -15.32
CA LEU A 241 14.19 -15.28 -14.17
C LEU A 241 14.06 -14.28 -13.02
N LEU A 242 15.04 -13.38 -12.83
CA LEU A 242 14.96 -12.30 -11.83
C LEU A 242 13.82 -11.32 -12.10
N ILE A 243 13.57 -10.99 -13.36
CA ILE A 243 12.48 -10.07 -13.75
C ILE A 243 11.12 -10.75 -13.54
N ILE A 244 10.98 -12.01 -13.96
CA ILE A 244 9.77 -12.81 -13.68
C ILE A 244 9.52 -12.90 -12.18
N SER A 245 10.59 -13.17 -11.42
CA SER A 245 10.56 -13.32 -9.98
C SER A 245 10.06 -12.06 -9.29
N MET A 246 10.48 -10.86 -9.69
CA MET A 246 10.02 -9.60 -9.07
C MET A 246 8.52 -9.35 -9.21
N HIS A 247 7.97 -9.67 -10.37
CA HIS A 247 6.54 -9.51 -10.62
C HIS A 247 5.74 -10.52 -9.80
N THR A 248 6.06 -11.81 -9.91
CA THR A 248 5.30 -12.85 -9.18
C THR A 248 5.46 -12.75 -7.66
N ILE A 249 6.66 -12.46 -7.15
CA ILE A 249 6.93 -12.45 -5.70
C ILE A 249 6.21 -11.30 -5.00
N ASN A 250 6.14 -10.11 -5.62
CA ASN A 250 5.39 -8.99 -5.05
C ASN A 250 3.91 -9.32 -4.86
N ALA A 251 3.26 -9.88 -5.89
CA ALA A 251 1.88 -10.32 -5.80
C ALA A 251 1.70 -11.41 -4.74
N VAL A 252 2.57 -12.43 -4.71
CA VAL A 252 2.48 -13.55 -3.75
C VAL A 252 2.59 -13.05 -2.32
N PHE A 253 3.62 -12.24 -1.99
CA PHE A 253 3.79 -11.74 -0.64
C PHE A 253 2.66 -10.79 -0.25
N LEU A 254 2.26 -9.88 -1.13
CA LEU A 254 1.21 -8.92 -0.81
C LEU A 254 -0.15 -9.59 -0.63
N LEU A 255 -0.50 -10.58 -1.46
CA LEU A 255 -1.72 -11.37 -1.30
C LEU A 255 -1.65 -12.26 -0.05
N GLY A 256 -0.47 -12.81 0.27
CA GLY A 256 -0.23 -13.54 1.51
C GLY A 256 -0.48 -12.66 2.74
N ASP A 257 0.12 -11.47 2.80
CA ASP A 257 -0.12 -10.51 3.90
C ASP A 257 -1.60 -10.10 3.94
N ALA A 258 -2.18 -9.78 2.78
CA ALA A 258 -3.59 -9.42 2.67
C ALA A 258 -4.50 -10.54 3.14
N SER A 259 -4.14 -11.82 2.96
CA SER A 259 -4.95 -12.95 3.45
C SER A 259 -4.93 -13.08 4.98
N LEU A 260 -3.79 -12.74 5.60
CA LEU A 260 -3.57 -12.92 7.04
C LEU A 260 -3.99 -11.69 7.86
N ASN A 261 -3.69 -10.48 7.36
CA ASN A 261 -3.87 -9.23 8.10
C ASN A 261 -5.35 -8.87 8.33
N SER A 262 -5.63 -7.91 9.21
CA SER A 262 -6.99 -7.38 9.45
C SER A 262 -7.22 -6.03 8.78
N LEU A 263 -6.35 -5.62 7.86
CA LEU A 263 -6.42 -4.31 7.25
C LEU A 263 -7.64 -4.19 6.33
N ARG A 264 -8.34 -3.07 6.48
CA ARG A 264 -9.43 -2.69 5.58
C ARG A 264 -8.90 -2.05 4.32
N PHE A 265 -9.70 -2.11 3.25
CA PHE A 265 -9.37 -1.55 1.93
C PHE A 265 -10.42 -0.52 1.46
N PRO A 266 -10.50 0.68 2.08
CA PRO A 266 -11.29 1.79 1.57
C PRO A 266 -10.97 2.13 0.11
N TRP A 267 -12.03 2.37 -0.67
CA TRP A 267 -11.89 2.66 -2.09
C TRP A 267 -11.23 4.02 -2.38
N PHE A 268 -11.49 5.02 -1.54
CA PHE A 268 -11.03 6.40 -1.80
C PHE A 268 -9.50 6.56 -1.84
N ARG A 269 -8.74 5.62 -1.26
CA ARG A 269 -7.28 5.68 -1.27
C ARG A 269 -6.64 5.31 -2.61
N ILE A 270 -7.46 5.00 -3.62
CA ILE A 270 -7.03 5.00 -5.03
C ILE A 270 -6.32 6.31 -5.41
N GLY A 271 -6.69 7.43 -4.77
CA GLY A 271 -6.01 8.72 -4.97
C GLY A 271 -4.51 8.66 -4.67
N TYR A 272 -4.08 7.94 -3.62
CA TYR A 272 -2.66 7.79 -3.29
C TYR A 272 -1.91 6.96 -4.34
N PHE A 273 -2.54 5.90 -4.85
CA PHE A 273 -1.99 5.11 -5.94
C PHE A 273 -1.81 5.95 -7.22
N CYS A 274 -2.81 6.74 -7.60
CA CYS A 274 -2.70 7.66 -8.73
C CYS A 274 -1.59 8.70 -8.52
N MET A 275 -1.51 9.31 -7.32
CA MET A 275 -0.46 10.27 -6.98
C MET A 275 0.94 9.66 -7.04
N TRP A 276 1.11 8.40 -6.64
CA TRP A 276 2.37 7.67 -6.76
C TRP A 276 2.81 7.52 -8.22
N THR A 277 1.89 7.12 -9.10
CA THR A 277 2.18 7.01 -10.54
C THR A 277 2.46 8.37 -11.17
N ILE A 278 1.72 9.41 -10.80
CA ILE A 278 1.96 10.78 -11.28
C ILE A 278 3.34 11.28 -10.84
N THR A 279 3.73 10.99 -9.60
CA THR A 279 5.07 11.35 -9.07
C THR A 279 6.16 10.69 -9.90
N TYR A 280 6.01 9.41 -10.24
CA TYR A 280 6.91 8.72 -11.15
C TYR A 280 6.97 9.37 -12.53
N VAL A 281 5.82 9.68 -13.15
CA VAL A 281 5.76 10.31 -14.48
C VAL A 281 6.46 11.67 -14.49
N ILE A 282 6.19 12.52 -13.48
CA ILE A 282 6.83 13.84 -13.35
C ILE A 282 8.34 13.68 -13.18
N LEU A 283 8.79 12.75 -12.34
CA LEU A 283 10.22 12.50 -12.15
C LEU A 283 10.89 12.01 -13.43
N GLN A 284 10.22 11.16 -14.21
CA GLN A 284 10.71 10.75 -15.54
C GLN A 284 10.80 11.92 -16.50
N TRP A 285 9.81 12.81 -16.53
CA TRP A 285 9.85 14.00 -17.38
C TRP A 285 11.00 14.93 -17.03
N ILE A 286 11.21 15.19 -15.73
CA ILE A 286 12.32 16.03 -15.24
C ILE A 286 13.66 15.42 -15.66
N VAL A 287 13.85 14.11 -15.44
CA VAL A 287 15.08 13.41 -15.81
C VAL A 287 15.35 13.51 -17.30
N HIS A 288 14.34 13.28 -18.15
CA HIS A 288 14.50 13.34 -19.62
C HIS A 288 14.67 14.76 -20.16
N ALA A 289 14.20 15.78 -19.45
CA ALA A 289 14.43 17.17 -19.80
C ALA A 289 15.88 17.61 -19.54
N ILE A 290 16.54 17.02 -18.54
CA ILE A 290 17.90 17.39 -18.11
C ILE A 290 18.96 16.48 -18.77
N VAL A 291 18.66 15.19 -18.88
CA VAL A 291 19.61 14.17 -19.36
C VAL A 291 19.02 13.44 -20.55
N LYS A 292 19.81 13.33 -21.61
CA LYS A 292 19.45 12.54 -22.80
C LYS A 292 19.53 11.05 -22.48
N LEU A 293 18.38 10.46 -22.22
CA LEU A 293 18.21 9.04 -21.86
C LEU A 293 17.16 8.38 -22.76
N TRP A 294 17.18 7.05 -22.80
CA TRP A 294 16.09 6.29 -23.39
C TRP A 294 14.91 6.23 -22.42
N TRP A 295 13.69 6.20 -22.96
CA TRP A 295 12.51 5.99 -22.12
C TRP A 295 12.51 4.57 -21.54
N PRO A 296 12.28 4.40 -20.22
CA PRO A 296 12.17 3.08 -19.61
C PRO A 296 10.97 2.29 -20.15
N TYR A 297 9.93 2.99 -20.60
CA TYR A 297 8.77 2.38 -21.23
C TYR A 297 8.39 3.11 -22.53
N PRO A 298 8.13 2.38 -23.63
CA PRO A 298 7.75 3.00 -24.91
C PRO A 298 6.51 3.89 -24.83
N PHE A 299 5.56 3.57 -23.95
CA PHE A 299 4.32 4.33 -23.77
C PHE A 299 4.52 5.68 -23.05
N LEU A 300 5.71 5.93 -22.48
CA LEU A 300 6.05 7.24 -21.90
C LEU A 300 6.62 8.21 -22.92
N ASP A 301 7.10 7.72 -24.07
CA ASP A 301 7.72 8.56 -25.10
C ASP A 301 6.71 9.54 -25.71
N LEU A 302 6.91 10.83 -25.42
CA LEU A 302 6.05 11.92 -25.85
C LEU A 302 6.18 12.25 -27.35
N SER A 303 7.23 11.73 -28.02
CA SER A 303 7.37 11.88 -29.49
C SER A 303 6.37 11.00 -30.25
N SER A 304 5.90 9.91 -29.63
CA SER A 304 4.99 8.96 -30.23
C SER A 304 3.66 9.62 -30.63
N SER A 305 3.14 9.26 -31.81
CA SER A 305 1.82 9.70 -32.27
C SER A 305 0.68 9.24 -31.36
N TYR A 306 0.92 8.17 -30.60
CA TYR A 306 -0.05 7.61 -29.67
C TYR A 306 0.14 8.10 -28.22
N ALA A 307 1.10 8.99 -27.95
CA ALA A 307 1.40 9.44 -26.58
C ALA A 307 0.14 9.92 -25.82
N PRO A 308 -0.71 10.81 -26.35
CA PRO A 308 -1.94 11.23 -25.66
C PRO A 308 -2.86 10.06 -25.27
N LEU A 309 -3.01 9.08 -26.17
CA LEU A 309 -3.81 7.89 -25.93
C LEU A 309 -3.16 6.98 -24.89
N CYS A 310 -1.84 6.80 -24.93
CA CYS A 310 -1.10 6.01 -23.94
C CYS A 310 -1.27 6.58 -22.52
N TYR A 311 -1.12 7.89 -22.35
CA TYR A 311 -1.27 8.54 -21.04
C TYR A 311 -2.71 8.44 -20.52
N PHE A 312 -3.71 8.62 -21.41
CA PHE A 312 -5.12 8.43 -21.06
C PHE A 312 -5.43 6.97 -20.68
N SER A 313 -4.97 5.99 -21.47
CA SER A 313 -5.14 4.56 -21.19
C SER A 313 -4.48 4.17 -19.87
N MET A 314 -3.28 4.68 -19.59
CA MET A 314 -2.61 4.43 -18.30
C MET A 314 -3.41 5.00 -17.14
N ALA A 315 -3.97 6.21 -17.26
CA ALA A 315 -4.86 6.77 -16.24
C ALA A 315 -6.08 5.87 -16.00
N LEU A 316 -6.72 5.38 -17.08
CA LEU A 316 -7.86 4.47 -16.98
C LEU A 316 -7.51 3.13 -16.31
N LEU A 317 -6.33 2.57 -16.59
CA LEU A 317 -5.89 1.28 -16.03
C LEU A 317 -5.78 1.27 -14.50
N HIS A 318 -5.65 2.44 -13.85
CA HIS A 318 -5.62 2.50 -12.39
C HIS A 318 -6.93 1.99 -11.76
N ILE A 319 -8.08 2.25 -12.40
CA ILE A 319 -9.40 1.87 -11.90
C ILE A 319 -9.57 0.35 -11.85
N PRO A 320 -9.41 -0.42 -12.95
CA PRO A 320 -9.56 -1.87 -12.91
C PRO A 320 -8.46 -2.54 -12.07
N CYS A 321 -7.21 -2.06 -12.11
CA CYS A 321 -6.12 -2.67 -11.32
C CYS A 321 -6.37 -2.53 -9.82
N TYR A 322 -6.73 -1.33 -9.37
CA TYR A 322 -7.12 -1.10 -7.96
C TYR A 322 -8.42 -1.85 -7.61
N GLY A 323 -9.36 -1.90 -8.55
CA GLY A 323 -10.63 -2.58 -8.39
C GLY A 323 -10.53 -4.08 -8.20
N ILE A 324 -9.65 -4.76 -8.94
CA ILE A 324 -9.38 -6.19 -8.78
C ILE A 324 -8.92 -6.48 -7.36
N PHE A 325 -7.96 -5.72 -6.83
CA PHE A 325 -7.47 -5.93 -5.46
C PHE A 325 -8.57 -5.65 -4.42
N ALA A 326 -9.34 -4.59 -4.61
CA ALA A 326 -10.48 -4.29 -3.74
C ALA A 326 -11.53 -5.42 -3.75
N LEU A 327 -11.78 -6.05 -4.90
CA LEU A 327 -12.66 -7.21 -5.02
C LEU A 327 -12.10 -8.42 -4.28
N ILE A 328 -10.78 -8.67 -4.36
CA ILE A 328 -10.10 -9.73 -3.60
C ILE A 328 -10.30 -9.51 -2.09
N MET A 329 -10.13 -8.27 -1.62
CA MET A 329 -10.35 -7.94 -0.20
C MET A 329 -11.82 -8.12 0.21
N LYS A 330 -12.78 -7.69 -0.61
CA LYS A 330 -14.21 -7.93 -0.35
C LYS A 330 -14.54 -9.42 -0.30
N LEU A 331 -14.00 -10.20 -1.25
CA LEU A 331 -14.18 -11.64 -1.29
C LEU A 331 -13.61 -12.30 -0.04
N LYS A 332 -12.37 -11.95 0.36
CA LYS A 332 -11.77 -12.42 1.62
C LYS A 332 -12.70 -12.17 2.79
N HIS A 333 -13.15 -10.93 2.97
CA HIS A 333 -13.99 -10.57 4.11
C HIS A 333 -15.31 -11.35 4.12
N SER A 334 -15.95 -11.52 2.95
CA SER A 334 -17.18 -12.30 2.80
C SER A 334 -16.98 -13.80 3.06
N VAL A 335 -15.90 -14.39 2.56
CA VAL A 335 -15.59 -15.82 2.76
C VAL A 335 -15.28 -16.10 4.22
N LEU A 336 -14.43 -15.28 4.86
CA LEU A 336 -14.03 -15.49 6.25
C LEU A 336 -15.19 -15.26 7.22
N SER A 337 -16.05 -14.26 6.97
CA SER A 337 -17.24 -14.04 7.82
C SER A 337 -18.25 -15.17 7.71
N THR A 338 -18.38 -15.78 6.53
CA THR A 338 -19.33 -16.88 6.29
C THR A 338 -18.80 -18.20 6.84
N ARG A 339 -17.49 -18.48 6.67
CA ARG A 339 -16.89 -19.77 7.03
C ARG A 339 -16.44 -19.85 8.49
N TYR A 340 -16.08 -18.72 9.09
CA TYR A 340 -15.51 -18.65 10.44
C TYR A 340 -16.16 -17.54 11.30
N PRO A 341 -17.50 -17.55 11.48
CA PRO A 341 -18.22 -16.45 12.13
C PRO A 341 -17.75 -16.18 13.57
N ASP A 342 -17.40 -17.23 14.33
CA ASP A 342 -16.99 -17.10 15.74
C ASP A 342 -15.52 -16.71 15.92
N SER A 343 -14.71 -16.85 14.87
CA SER A 343 -13.26 -16.60 14.91
C SER A 343 -12.85 -15.34 14.16
N TYR A 344 -13.72 -14.78 13.32
CA TYR A 344 -13.38 -13.66 12.45
C TYR A 344 -13.55 -12.30 13.15
N LEU A 345 -12.48 -11.50 13.20
CA LEU A 345 -12.39 -10.30 14.04
C LEU A 345 -12.75 -8.98 13.33
N CYS A 346 -12.97 -9.00 12.02
CA CYS A 346 -12.99 -7.77 11.21
C CYS A 346 -14.40 -7.23 10.87
N ILE A 347 -15.48 -7.95 11.20
CA ILE A 347 -16.88 -7.58 10.85
C ILE A 347 -17.80 -7.36 12.08
N ARG A 348 -17.31 -7.49 13.32
CA ARG A 348 -18.14 -7.20 14.50
C ARG A 348 -18.05 -5.72 14.90
#